data_AF-A0A5C6GP93-F1
#
_entry.id   AF-A0A5C6GP93-F1
#
_cell.length_a   1.000
_cell.length_b   1.000
_cell.length_c   1.000
_cell.angle_alpha   90.00
_cell.angle_beta   90.00
_cell.angle_gamma   90.00
#
_symmetry.space_group_name_H-M   'P 1'
#
loop_
_entity.id
_entity.type
_entity.pdbx_description
1 polymer ?
#
loop_
_entity_poly.entity_id
_entity_poly.type
_entity_poly.pdbx_seq_one_letter_code
_entity_poly.pdbx_strand_id
1 'polypeptide(L)'
;MLSTLSFLAALLLAHCVQCANISSAASAACGTGEVSAQFLELTKSLRASSLSSFSRRQLPQTFSFKLHAHVVYSGSACSAAEGFITKNDIEAERLLLNRHFEGSGISFTKGTITYNQDKWRNDREEMKRALHRGGYADLNIYYVPAPKWQKTADGRLVRNQGNCRHPVFFYVIFDGGRKILDYTTVMNQNIWIPSEENRKVSGCDVNAERLHPSDTVHEVGHWLGLQHTFDTGCAGDPVLGIHPQMKITWRCEQSKQKIQQTGKVDDCGASQSNMYNIMDYS
;
A
#
# COMPACT_ATOMS: atom_id res chain seq x y z
N MET A 1 -6.00 -22.33 4.06
CA MET A 1 -5.96 -21.44 2.88
C MET A 1 -6.89 -20.28 3.19
N LEU A 2 -6.38 -19.06 3.31
CA LEU A 2 -7.27 -17.90 3.37
C LEU A 2 -7.99 -17.80 2.03
N SER A 3 -9.31 -17.71 2.08
CA SER A 3 -10.14 -17.54 0.88
C SER A 3 -10.01 -16.11 0.35
N THR A 4 -10.33 -15.89 -0.93
CA THR A 4 -10.50 -14.54 -1.52
C THR A 4 -11.43 -13.65 -0.68
N LEU A 5 -12.43 -14.26 -0.04
CA LEU A 5 -13.35 -13.62 0.90
C LEU A 5 -12.65 -13.07 2.15
N SER A 6 -11.66 -13.78 2.67
CA SER A 6 -10.88 -13.38 3.84
C SER A 6 -9.98 -12.19 3.51
N PHE A 7 -9.43 -12.13 2.30
CA PHE A 7 -8.67 -10.96 1.87
C PHE A 7 -9.59 -9.74 1.68
N LEU A 8 -10.76 -9.91 1.05
CA LEU A 8 -11.76 -8.85 0.92
C LEU A 8 -12.16 -8.25 2.28
N ALA A 9 -12.34 -9.10 3.29
CA ALA A 9 -12.66 -8.64 4.64
C ALA A 9 -11.50 -7.86 5.30
N ALA A 10 -10.24 -8.26 5.05
CA ALA A 10 -9.08 -7.51 5.52
C ALA A 10 -8.98 -6.12 4.88
N LEU A 11 -9.28 -5.98 3.57
CA LEU A 11 -9.31 -4.67 2.90
C LEU A 11 -10.25 -3.69 3.63
N LEU A 12 -11.41 -4.17 4.06
CA LEU A 12 -12.40 -3.34 4.74
C LEU A 12 -11.94 -2.86 6.12
N LEU A 13 -11.14 -3.68 6.81
CA LEU A 13 -10.58 -3.35 8.11
C LEU A 13 -9.33 -2.49 8.00
N ALA A 14 -8.53 -2.60 6.93
CA ALA A 14 -7.33 -1.78 6.74
C ALA A 14 -7.62 -0.27 6.79
N HIS A 15 -8.84 0.15 6.41
CA HIS A 15 -9.27 1.56 6.43
C HIS A 15 -9.52 2.13 7.85
N CYS A 16 -9.35 1.35 8.93
CA CYS A 16 -9.27 1.92 10.29
C CYS A 16 -7.81 2.14 10.76
N VAL A 17 -6.82 1.81 9.94
CA VAL A 17 -5.41 1.99 10.28
C VAL A 17 -5.05 3.46 10.17
N GLN A 18 -4.75 4.05 11.33
CA GLN A 18 -4.07 5.34 11.47
C GLN A 18 -2.64 5.05 11.99
N CYS A 19 -1.69 5.99 11.90
CA CYS A 19 -0.32 5.71 12.36
C CYS A 19 -0.28 5.19 13.80
N ALA A 20 0.26 3.99 14.00
CA ALA A 20 0.71 3.51 15.29
C ALA A 20 2.20 3.81 15.45
N ASN A 21 2.52 4.90 16.16
CA ASN A 21 3.81 5.12 16.82
C ASN A 21 5.09 4.97 15.97
N ILE A 22 5.15 5.61 14.79
CA ILE A 22 6.44 6.04 14.22
C ILE A 22 6.41 7.54 13.94
N SER A 23 7.36 8.23 14.59
CA SER A 23 7.72 9.62 14.34
C SER A 23 8.70 9.69 13.17
N SER A 24 8.25 9.41 11.96
CA SER A 24 9.06 9.74 10.80
C SER A 24 8.23 9.81 9.55
N ALA A 25 8.33 10.97 8.93
CA ALA A 25 7.87 11.26 7.61
C ALA A 25 8.15 10.13 6.60
N ALA A 26 7.17 9.75 5.76
CA ALA A 26 7.47 9.10 4.49
C ALA A 26 8.46 10.00 3.72
N SER A 27 9.65 9.46 3.43
CA SER A 27 10.78 10.36 3.10
C SER A 27 10.78 10.85 1.65
N ALA A 28 9.86 10.36 0.79
CA ALA A 28 9.82 10.68 -0.63
C ALA A 28 8.55 10.19 -1.34
N ALA A 29 8.42 10.55 -2.62
CA ALA A 29 7.29 10.22 -3.47
C ALA A 29 7.08 8.70 -3.63
N CYS A 30 5.84 8.24 -3.48
CA CYS A 30 5.37 6.92 -3.95
C CYS A 30 5.03 7.00 -5.44
N GLY A 31 5.23 5.88 -6.15
CA GLY A 31 4.89 5.73 -7.57
C GLY A 31 3.62 4.92 -7.83
N THR A 32 2.88 4.55 -6.79
CA THR A 32 1.57 3.92 -6.91
C THR A 32 0.55 4.97 -7.40
N GLY A 33 -0.24 4.60 -8.42
CA GLY A 33 -1.27 5.49 -8.97
C GLY A 33 -2.53 5.54 -8.10
N GLU A 34 -3.54 6.28 -8.55
CA GLU A 34 -4.83 6.33 -7.86
C GLU A 34 -5.57 4.98 -7.89
N VAL A 35 -6.34 4.73 -6.82
CA VAL A 35 -7.25 3.59 -6.74
C VAL A 35 -8.44 3.82 -7.68
N SER A 36 -8.93 2.77 -8.35
CA SER A 36 -10.07 2.91 -9.26
C SER A 36 -11.35 3.31 -8.50
N ALA A 37 -12.15 4.19 -9.11
CA ALA A 37 -13.41 4.66 -8.54
C ALA A 37 -14.37 3.51 -8.17
N GLN A 38 -14.39 2.45 -8.98
CA GLN A 38 -15.22 1.26 -8.74
C GLN A 38 -14.79 0.48 -7.50
N PHE A 39 -13.47 0.35 -7.28
CA PHE A 39 -12.95 -0.30 -6.07
C PHE A 39 -13.29 0.52 -4.82
N LEU A 40 -13.18 1.85 -4.90
CA LEU A 40 -13.56 2.74 -3.82
C LEU A 40 -15.06 2.63 -3.50
N GLU A 41 -15.92 2.60 -4.51
CA GLU A 41 -17.37 2.43 -4.32
C GLU A 41 -17.71 1.10 -3.65
N LEU A 42 -17.09 0.00 -4.10
CA LEU A 42 -17.26 -1.32 -3.48
C LEU A 42 -16.82 -1.31 -2.02
N THR A 43 -15.64 -0.77 -1.74
CA THR A 43 -15.08 -0.67 -0.38
C THR A 43 -16.00 0.12 0.54
N LYS A 44 -16.50 1.28 0.07
CA LYS A 44 -17.45 2.11 0.82
C LYS A 44 -18.77 1.37 1.06
N SER A 45 -19.30 0.70 0.05
CA SER A 45 -20.53 -0.08 0.18
C SER A 45 -20.37 -1.21 1.19
N LEU A 46 -19.25 -1.94 1.14
CA LEU A 46 -18.99 -3.05 2.05
C LEU A 46 -18.78 -2.56 3.49
N ARG A 47 -18.12 -1.42 3.68
CA ARG A 47 -17.94 -0.79 5.00
C ARG A 47 -19.26 -0.31 5.58
N ALA A 48 -20.10 0.35 4.78
CA ALA A 48 -21.46 0.73 5.18
C ALA A 48 -22.29 -0.49 5.60
N SER A 49 -22.19 -1.60 4.87
CA SER A 49 -22.85 -2.86 5.22
C SER A 49 -22.27 -3.51 6.48
N SER A 50 -20.95 -3.47 6.68
CA SER A 50 -20.26 -4.03 7.87
C SER A 50 -20.58 -3.25 9.16
N LEU A 51 -20.85 -1.95 9.05
CA LEU A 51 -21.33 -1.10 10.15
C LEU A 51 -22.78 -1.40 10.55
N SER A 52 -23.54 -2.13 9.73
CA SER A 52 -24.85 -2.65 10.13
C SER A 52 -24.67 -3.77 11.18
N SER A 53 -25.44 -3.69 12.26
CA SER A 53 -25.30 -4.44 13.52
C SER A 53 -25.28 -5.98 13.41
N PHE A 54 -25.60 -6.55 12.25
CA PHE A 54 -25.68 -7.99 12.02
C PHE A 54 -24.35 -8.66 11.63
N SER A 55 -23.38 -7.96 11.03
CA SER A 55 -22.14 -8.58 10.53
C SER A 55 -21.00 -8.69 11.54
N ARG A 56 -21.15 -8.07 12.73
CA ARG A 56 -20.09 -8.02 13.76
C ARG A 56 -19.83 -9.37 14.45
N ARG A 57 -20.74 -10.35 14.32
CA ARG A 57 -20.75 -11.59 15.13
C ARG A 57 -20.12 -12.84 14.52
N GLN A 58 -19.68 -12.84 13.25
CA GLN A 58 -19.42 -14.11 12.55
C GLN A 58 -18.03 -14.38 11.95
N LEU A 59 -17.05 -13.46 12.02
CA LEU A 59 -15.70 -13.75 11.55
C LEU A 59 -14.66 -13.56 12.65
N PRO A 60 -13.68 -14.48 12.82
CA PRO A 60 -12.45 -14.15 13.52
C PRO A 60 -11.87 -12.87 12.91
N GLN A 61 -11.78 -11.81 13.70
CA GLN A 61 -11.41 -10.45 13.28
C GLN A 61 -9.92 -10.31 12.95
N THR A 62 -9.21 -11.43 12.77
CA THR A 62 -7.76 -11.46 12.58
C THR A 62 -7.42 -12.07 11.23
N PHE A 63 -6.71 -11.32 10.41
CA PHE A 63 -6.21 -11.74 9.11
C PHE A 63 -4.70 -11.90 9.18
N SER A 64 -4.19 -13.06 8.80
CA SER A 64 -2.77 -13.36 8.83
C SER A 64 -2.30 -13.73 7.42
N PHE A 65 -1.47 -12.88 6.82
CA PHE A 65 -0.89 -13.08 5.50
C PHE A 65 0.54 -13.60 5.62
N LYS A 66 1.01 -14.42 4.68
CA LYS A 66 2.46 -14.69 4.60
C LYS A 66 3.13 -13.59 3.81
N LEU A 67 4.26 -13.10 4.31
CA LEU A 67 5.10 -12.11 3.63
C LEU A 67 6.30 -12.81 3.01
N HIS A 68 6.32 -12.88 1.69
CA HIS A 68 7.45 -13.34 0.89
C HIS A 68 8.30 -12.13 0.48
N ALA A 69 9.60 -12.17 0.77
CA ALA A 69 10.54 -11.11 0.47
C ALA A 69 11.54 -11.54 -0.61
N HIS A 70 11.75 -10.70 -1.60
CA HIS A 70 12.61 -10.96 -2.73
C HIS A 70 13.60 -9.82 -2.88
N VAL A 71 14.85 -10.03 -2.46
CA VAL A 71 15.91 -9.05 -2.61
C VAL A 71 16.55 -9.22 -3.98
N VAL A 72 16.55 -8.14 -4.76
CA VAL A 72 17.25 -8.03 -6.03
C VAL A 72 18.32 -6.97 -5.87
N TYR A 73 19.57 -7.38 -6.04
CA TYR A 73 20.72 -6.51 -5.83
C TYR A 73 21.72 -6.70 -6.96
N SER A 74 22.54 -5.69 -7.20
CA SER A 74 23.66 -5.77 -8.14
C SER A 74 24.96 -6.01 -7.41
N GLY A 75 26.01 -6.37 -8.13
CA GLY A 75 27.37 -6.35 -7.60
C GLY A 75 27.66 -7.45 -6.56
N SER A 76 28.94 -7.57 -6.21
CA SER A 76 29.42 -8.58 -5.28
C SER A 76 29.45 -8.10 -3.83
N ALA A 77 29.22 -6.80 -3.59
CA ALA A 77 29.25 -6.21 -2.26
C ALA A 77 27.83 -6.18 -1.69
N CYS A 78 27.52 -7.09 -0.77
CA CYS A 78 26.25 -7.14 -0.04
C CYS A 78 25.98 -5.86 0.79
N SER A 79 25.62 -4.78 0.11
CA SER A 79 25.49 -3.42 0.65
C SER A 79 24.20 -2.77 0.17
N ALA A 80 23.67 -1.84 0.98
CA ALA A 80 22.46 -1.10 0.64
C ALA A 80 22.62 -0.34 -0.69
N ALA A 81 23.80 0.22 -0.96
CA ALA A 81 24.08 0.93 -2.21
C ALA A 81 23.83 0.08 -3.47
N GLU A 82 24.01 -1.24 -3.38
CA GLU A 82 23.76 -2.16 -4.49
C GLU A 82 22.36 -2.79 -4.45
N GLY A 83 21.49 -2.37 -3.53
CA GLY A 83 20.14 -2.87 -3.34
C GLY A 83 20.05 -4.12 -2.46
N PHE A 84 21.10 -4.44 -1.70
CA PHE A 84 21.09 -5.56 -0.77
C PHE A 84 20.60 -5.12 0.61
N ILE A 85 19.62 -5.85 1.15
CA ILE A 85 19.18 -5.74 2.54
C ILE A 85 19.26 -7.09 3.25
N THR A 86 19.52 -7.07 4.56
CA THR A 86 19.72 -8.29 5.34
C THR A 86 18.38 -8.94 5.73
N LYS A 87 18.45 -10.20 6.17
CA LYS A 87 17.28 -10.88 6.75
C LYS A 87 16.75 -10.16 8.00
N ASN A 88 17.64 -9.50 8.75
CA ASN A 88 17.27 -8.75 9.94
C ASN A 88 16.48 -7.49 9.56
N ASP A 89 16.87 -6.82 8.48
CA ASP A 89 16.13 -5.65 7.96
C ASP A 89 14.72 -6.08 7.53
N ILE A 90 14.60 -7.17 6.77
CA ILE A 90 13.30 -7.73 6.35
C ILE A 90 12.42 -8.10 7.54
N GLU A 91 13.02 -8.71 8.58
CA GLU A 91 12.28 -9.06 9.80
C GLU A 91 11.84 -7.82 10.57
N ALA A 92 12.69 -6.78 10.65
CA ALA A 92 12.32 -5.51 11.28
C ALA A 92 11.16 -4.84 10.55
N GLU A 93 11.17 -4.81 9.21
CA GLU A 93 10.06 -4.29 8.40
C GLU A 93 8.77 -5.08 8.63
N ARG A 94 8.83 -6.42 8.68
CA ARG A 94 7.66 -7.28 8.97
C ARG A 94 7.08 -7.02 10.36
N LEU A 95 7.94 -6.89 11.38
CA LEU A 95 7.50 -6.57 12.73
C LEU A 95 6.88 -5.18 12.80
N LEU A 96 7.40 -4.24 12.03
CA LEU A 96 6.82 -2.91 11.93
C LEU A 96 5.44 -2.94 11.28
N LEU A 97 5.27 -3.65 10.17
CA LEU A 97 3.96 -3.86 9.55
C LEU A 97 2.96 -4.39 10.57
N ASN A 98 3.32 -5.42 11.35
CA ASN A 98 2.43 -5.95 12.38
C ASN A 98 2.04 -4.90 13.43
N ARG A 99 2.97 -4.05 13.86
CA ARG A 99 2.68 -2.96 14.80
C ARG A 99 1.69 -1.95 14.21
N HIS A 100 1.83 -1.57 12.95
CA HIS A 100 0.92 -0.62 12.31
C HIS A 100 -0.48 -1.21 12.07
N PHE A 101 -0.53 -2.49 11.72
CA PHE A 101 -1.76 -3.14 11.30
C PHE A 101 -2.50 -3.88 12.43
N GLU A 102 -1.91 -4.02 13.63
CA GLU A 102 -2.51 -4.75 14.76
C GLU A 102 -3.93 -4.26 15.13
N GLY A 103 -4.15 -2.93 15.10
CA GLY A 103 -5.44 -2.31 15.42
C GLY A 103 -6.57 -2.64 14.43
N SER A 104 -6.21 -3.11 13.23
CA SER A 104 -7.15 -3.59 12.22
C SER A 104 -7.29 -5.12 12.20
N GLY A 105 -6.61 -5.82 13.12
CA GLY A 105 -6.56 -7.28 13.16
C GLY A 105 -5.73 -7.90 12.03
N ILE A 106 -4.97 -7.10 11.27
CA ILE A 106 -4.13 -7.59 10.18
C ILE A 106 -2.73 -7.88 10.70
N SER A 107 -2.17 -9.02 10.27
CA SER A 107 -0.84 -9.47 10.64
C SER A 107 -0.14 -10.17 9.48
N PHE A 108 1.18 -10.18 9.55
CA PHE A 108 2.08 -10.74 8.57
C PHE A 108 3.01 -11.74 9.25
N THR A 109 3.00 -12.96 8.74
CA THR A 109 3.87 -14.06 9.15
C THR A 109 5.01 -14.22 8.16
N LYS A 110 6.12 -14.80 8.62
CA LYS A 110 7.29 -15.02 7.78
C LYS A 110 7.00 -16.01 6.64
N GLY A 111 7.24 -15.57 5.41
CA GLY A 111 7.25 -16.40 4.22
C GLY A 111 8.67 -16.71 3.73
N THR A 112 8.80 -16.88 2.42
CA THR A 112 10.08 -17.15 1.75
C THR A 112 10.91 -15.88 1.65
N ILE A 113 12.22 -15.99 1.84
CA ILE A 113 13.18 -14.91 1.54
C ILE A 113 14.12 -15.40 0.43
N THR A 114 14.21 -14.68 -0.68
CA THR A 114 15.17 -14.98 -1.76
C THR A 114 16.10 -13.80 -2.01
N TYR A 115 17.32 -14.13 -2.46
CA TYR A 115 18.38 -13.19 -2.83
C TYR A 115 18.77 -13.45 -4.28
N ASN A 116 18.67 -12.44 -5.13
CA ASN A 116 18.78 -12.59 -6.58
C ASN A 116 19.74 -11.54 -7.13
N GLN A 117 21.00 -11.93 -7.26
CA GLN A 117 22.06 -11.04 -7.76
C GLN A 117 21.99 -10.89 -9.29
N ASP A 118 22.09 -9.65 -9.78
CA ASP A 118 22.25 -9.28 -11.20
C ASP A 118 21.14 -9.79 -12.15
N LYS A 119 19.98 -10.22 -11.63
CA LYS A 119 18.83 -10.65 -12.44
C LYS A 119 17.76 -9.56 -12.52
N TRP A 120 17.09 -9.47 -13.67
CA TRP A 120 15.89 -8.64 -13.91
C TRP A 120 16.01 -7.15 -13.59
N ARG A 121 17.23 -6.60 -13.66
CA ARG A 121 17.51 -5.17 -13.39
C ARG A 121 16.64 -4.21 -14.21
N ASN A 122 16.23 -4.64 -15.41
CA ASN A 122 15.47 -3.83 -16.35
C ASN A 122 14.05 -4.36 -16.62
N ASP A 123 13.66 -5.52 -16.06
CA ASP A 123 12.33 -6.11 -16.30
C ASP A 123 11.64 -6.47 -14.98
N ARG A 124 10.85 -5.53 -14.46
CA ARG A 124 10.10 -5.69 -13.21
C ARG A 124 9.03 -6.76 -13.31
N GLU A 125 8.40 -6.88 -14.46
CA GLU A 125 7.23 -7.73 -14.65
C GLU A 125 7.68 -9.20 -14.76
N GLU A 126 8.74 -9.48 -15.51
CA GLU A 126 9.37 -10.81 -15.54
C GLU A 126 9.90 -11.21 -14.16
N MET A 127 10.56 -10.29 -13.45
CA MET A 127 11.03 -10.50 -12.08
C MET A 127 9.90 -10.97 -11.18
N LYS A 128 8.78 -10.24 -11.13
CA LYS A 128 7.64 -10.59 -10.29
C LYS A 128 7.09 -11.96 -10.68
N ARG A 129 6.90 -12.21 -11.99
CA ARG A 129 6.42 -13.51 -12.48
C ARG A 129 7.29 -14.69 -12.04
N ALA A 130 8.60 -14.55 -12.09
CA ALA A 130 9.54 -15.60 -11.71
C ALA A 130 9.60 -15.84 -10.20
N LEU A 131 9.55 -14.76 -9.42
CA LEU A 131 9.82 -14.80 -7.99
C LEU A 131 8.57 -14.97 -7.14
N HIS A 132 7.39 -14.57 -7.62
CA HIS A 132 6.14 -14.61 -6.88
C HIS A 132 5.89 -15.95 -6.20
N ARG A 133 5.38 -15.90 -4.97
CA ARG A 133 5.03 -17.05 -4.14
C ARG A 133 3.66 -16.86 -3.52
N GLY A 134 2.95 -17.98 -3.38
CA GLY A 134 1.65 -18.01 -2.74
C GLY A 134 0.50 -17.64 -3.67
N GLY A 135 -0.63 -17.27 -3.06
CA GLY A 135 -1.87 -16.86 -3.72
C GLY A 135 -2.25 -15.41 -3.44
N TYR A 136 -3.51 -15.07 -3.64
CA TYR A 136 -4.03 -13.71 -3.41
C TYR A 136 -3.95 -13.22 -1.95
N ALA A 137 -3.80 -14.14 -1.00
CA ALA A 137 -3.65 -13.85 0.42
C ALA A 137 -2.19 -14.01 0.90
N ASP A 138 -1.22 -13.87 0.00
CA ASP A 138 0.20 -13.86 0.33
C ASP A 138 0.82 -12.58 -0.24
N LEU A 139 1.43 -11.78 0.63
CA LEU A 139 2.09 -10.53 0.27
C LEU A 139 3.48 -10.83 -0.27
N ASN A 140 3.79 -10.32 -1.45
CA ASN A 140 5.14 -10.39 -2.03
C ASN A 140 5.74 -8.99 -2.03
N ILE A 141 6.91 -8.82 -1.38
CA ILE A 141 7.68 -7.58 -1.38
C ILE A 141 8.99 -7.82 -2.13
N TYR A 142 9.25 -6.97 -3.11
CA TYR A 142 10.44 -6.98 -3.95
C TYR A 142 11.31 -5.79 -3.57
N TYR A 143 12.39 -6.07 -2.85
CA TYR A 143 13.38 -5.08 -2.44
C TYR A 143 14.40 -4.91 -3.54
N VAL A 144 14.46 -3.72 -4.13
CA VAL A 144 15.16 -3.53 -5.41
C VAL A 144 16.00 -2.27 -5.42
N PRO A 145 17.00 -2.17 -6.32
CA PRO A 145 17.82 -0.97 -6.42
C PRO A 145 16.93 0.17 -6.89
N ALA A 146 17.11 1.36 -6.32
CA ALA A 146 16.13 2.39 -6.58
C ALA A 146 16.25 3.08 -7.94
N PRO A 147 15.13 3.61 -8.44
CA PRO A 147 15.09 4.27 -9.72
C PRO A 147 15.95 5.55 -9.72
N LYS A 148 16.22 6.06 -10.91
CA LYS A 148 16.90 7.34 -11.07
C LYS A 148 16.05 8.47 -10.45
N TRP A 149 16.73 9.48 -9.91
CA TRP A 149 16.09 10.72 -9.50
C TRP A 149 15.36 11.37 -10.68
N GLN A 150 14.16 11.86 -10.43
CA GLN A 150 13.34 12.59 -11.38
C GLN A 150 13.19 14.03 -10.93
N LYS A 151 13.19 14.96 -11.89
CA LYS A 151 12.95 16.37 -11.62
C LYS A 151 11.48 16.68 -11.87
N THR A 152 10.77 17.16 -10.86
CA THR A 152 9.37 17.57 -10.96
C THR A 152 9.24 18.91 -11.70
N ALA A 153 8.02 19.27 -12.10
CA ALA A 153 7.73 20.53 -12.80
C ALA A 153 8.09 21.79 -11.97
N ASP A 154 8.02 21.71 -10.64
CA ASP A 154 8.44 22.76 -9.70
C ASP A 154 9.94 22.71 -9.37
N GLY A 155 10.72 21.87 -10.05
CA GLY A 155 12.17 21.81 -9.98
C GLY A 155 12.75 20.97 -8.84
N ARG A 156 11.91 20.31 -8.03
CA ARG A 156 12.35 19.42 -6.95
C ARG A 156 12.89 18.11 -7.53
N LEU A 157 13.87 17.53 -6.84
CA LEU A 157 14.34 16.17 -7.12
C LEU A 157 13.56 15.20 -6.24
N VAL A 158 12.82 14.30 -6.88
CA VAL A 158 12.07 13.23 -6.23
C VAL A 158 12.60 11.89 -6.71
N ARG A 159 12.50 10.88 -5.84
CA ARG A 159 12.86 9.52 -6.17
C ARG A 159 11.77 8.62 -5.65
N ASN A 160 11.25 7.77 -6.51
CA ASN A 160 10.25 6.81 -6.11
C ASN A 160 10.84 5.83 -5.08
N GLN A 161 10.23 5.74 -3.89
CA GLN A 161 10.63 4.80 -2.84
C GLN A 161 9.90 3.47 -2.93
N GLY A 162 8.75 3.43 -3.60
CA GLY A 162 7.97 2.21 -3.70
C GLY A 162 6.82 2.28 -4.71
N ASN A 163 6.36 1.10 -5.10
CA ASN A 163 5.15 0.98 -5.89
C ASN A 163 4.48 -0.35 -5.58
N CYS A 164 3.21 -0.30 -5.20
CA CYS A 164 2.39 -1.47 -5.02
C CYS A 164 1.28 -1.53 -6.04
N ARG A 165 1.02 -2.77 -6.46
CA ARG A 165 -0.21 -3.04 -7.18
C ARG A 165 -1.36 -3.03 -6.19
N HIS A 166 -2.32 -2.13 -6.40
CA HIS A 166 -3.58 -2.14 -5.67
C HIS A 166 -4.27 -3.51 -5.75
N PRO A 167 -5.07 -3.84 -4.74
CA PRO A 167 -5.91 -5.02 -4.76
C PRO A 167 -6.84 -4.98 -5.97
N VAL A 168 -6.66 -5.95 -6.85
CA VAL A 168 -7.49 -6.13 -8.02
C VAL A 168 -8.57 -7.15 -7.67
N PHE A 169 -9.79 -6.69 -7.39
CA PHE A 169 -10.94 -7.56 -7.18
C PHE A 169 -12.08 -7.17 -8.12
N PHE A 170 -12.59 -8.20 -8.81
CA PHE A 170 -13.91 -8.34 -9.42
C PHE A 170 -14.65 -7.06 -9.82
N TYR A 171 -15.10 -7.00 -11.08
CA TYR A 171 -16.15 -6.07 -11.46
C TYR A 171 -17.43 -6.42 -10.73
N VAL A 172 -18.19 -5.42 -10.28
CA VAL A 172 -19.57 -5.64 -9.85
C VAL A 172 -20.47 -5.23 -11.01
N ILE A 173 -21.02 -6.21 -11.74
CA ILE A 173 -22.07 -5.93 -12.71
C ILE A 173 -23.37 -5.70 -11.92
N PHE A 174 -24.05 -4.60 -12.22
CA PHE A 174 -25.40 -4.34 -11.72
C PHE A 174 -26.40 -4.90 -12.73
N ASP A 175 -26.94 -6.08 -12.46
CA ASP A 175 -28.08 -6.61 -13.20
C ASP A 175 -29.37 -6.40 -12.39
N GLY A 176 -30.27 -5.55 -12.87
CA GLY A 176 -31.57 -5.30 -12.24
C GLY A 176 -31.52 -4.89 -10.76
N GLY A 177 -30.45 -4.18 -10.34
CA GLY A 177 -30.26 -3.76 -8.94
C GLY A 177 -29.56 -4.79 -8.03
N ARG A 178 -29.17 -5.96 -8.58
CA ARG A 178 -28.33 -6.93 -7.86
C ARG A 178 -26.87 -6.66 -8.15
N LYS A 179 -26.06 -6.58 -7.09
CA LYS A 179 -24.60 -6.52 -7.16
C LYS A 179 -24.06 -7.92 -7.46
N ILE A 180 -23.66 -8.17 -8.70
CA ILE A 180 -23.06 -9.45 -9.13
C ILE A 180 -21.54 -9.26 -9.20
N LEU A 181 -20.76 -10.02 -8.41
CA LEU A 181 -19.30 -10.09 -8.61
C LEU A 181 -19.01 -10.87 -9.91
N ASP A 182 -18.52 -10.19 -10.94
CA ASP A 182 -18.05 -10.76 -12.20
C ASP A 182 -16.54 -10.49 -12.39
N TYR A 183 -15.79 -11.54 -12.70
CA TYR A 183 -14.34 -11.49 -12.90
C TYR A 183 -13.93 -11.26 -14.36
N THR A 184 -14.86 -11.17 -15.32
CA THR A 184 -14.54 -11.43 -16.74
C THR A 184 -14.53 -10.21 -17.67
N THR A 185 -15.01 -9.03 -17.27
CA THR A 185 -15.49 -8.06 -18.29
C THR A 185 -15.00 -6.62 -18.18
N VAL A 186 -13.70 -6.34 -18.14
CA VAL A 186 -13.19 -5.02 -18.60
C VAL A 186 -11.79 -5.11 -19.19
N MET A 187 -11.70 -4.77 -20.47
CA MET A 187 -10.44 -4.66 -21.23
C MET A 187 -10.01 -3.20 -21.49
N ASN A 188 -10.77 -2.18 -21.06
CA ASN A 188 -10.62 -0.81 -21.59
C ASN A 188 -10.38 0.31 -20.56
N GLN A 189 -10.10 -0.02 -19.31
CA GLN A 189 -9.56 0.93 -18.34
C GLN A 189 -8.23 0.32 -17.85
N ASN A 190 -7.28 1.10 -17.34
CA ASN A 190 -6.01 0.61 -16.75
C ASN A 190 -6.21 -0.26 -15.48
N ILE A 191 -7.31 -0.99 -15.42
CA ILE A 191 -7.75 -1.88 -14.37
C ILE A 191 -7.31 -3.28 -14.79
N TRP A 192 -6.31 -3.78 -14.09
CA TRP A 192 -5.87 -5.16 -14.23
C TRP A 192 -7.03 -6.08 -13.84
N ILE A 193 -7.19 -7.23 -14.50
CA ILE A 193 -8.25 -8.21 -14.20
C ILE A 193 -7.68 -9.27 -13.25
N PRO A 194 -8.40 -9.78 -12.23
CA PRO A 194 -7.90 -10.91 -11.46
C PRO A 194 -7.76 -12.14 -12.37
N SER A 195 -6.53 -12.51 -12.69
CA SER A 195 -6.18 -13.77 -13.34
C SER A 195 -5.00 -14.40 -12.62
N GLU A 196 -4.83 -15.71 -12.75
CA GLU A 196 -3.63 -16.41 -12.27
C GLU A 196 -2.34 -15.76 -12.78
N GLU A 197 -2.38 -15.16 -13.97
CA GLU A 197 -1.24 -14.46 -14.57
C GLU A 197 -1.02 -13.07 -13.96
N ASN A 198 -2.08 -12.28 -13.77
CA ASN A 198 -2.00 -10.97 -13.13
C ASN A 198 -1.69 -11.07 -11.62
N ARG A 199 -2.00 -12.21 -10.99
CA ARG A 199 -1.58 -12.51 -9.62
C ARG A 199 -0.06 -12.56 -9.49
N LYS A 200 0.63 -13.18 -10.46
CA LYS A 200 2.09 -13.35 -10.43
C LYS A 200 2.87 -12.03 -10.51
N VAL A 201 2.20 -10.94 -10.88
CA VAL A 201 2.79 -9.59 -10.91
C VAL A 201 2.27 -8.67 -9.81
N SER A 202 1.50 -9.22 -8.87
CA SER A 202 1.05 -8.54 -7.66
C SER A 202 2.19 -8.39 -6.64
N GLY A 203 1.98 -7.52 -5.66
CA GLY A 203 2.93 -7.20 -4.61
C GLY A 203 3.50 -5.80 -4.74
N CYS A 204 4.52 -5.56 -3.93
CA CYS A 204 5.10 -4.25 -3.68
C CYS A 204 6.57 -4.21 -4.06
N ASP A 205 6.96 -3.20 -4.82
CA ASP A 205 8.34 -2.85 -5.06
C ASP A 205 8.76 -1.83 -4.00
N VAL A 206 9.87 -2.08 -3.29
CA VAL A 206 10.40 -1.17 -2.26
C VAL A 206 11.88 -0.91 -2.54
N ASN A 207 12.30 0.33 -2.38
CA ASN A 207 13.69 0.74 -2.52
C ASN A 207 14.57 0.14 -1.41
N ALA A 208 15.53 -0.69 -1.81
CA ALA A 208 16.50 -1.29 -0.90
C ALA A 208 17.68 -0.36 -0.52
N GLU A 209 18.01 0.64 -1.35
CA GLU A 209 19.14 1.55 -1.13
C GLU A 209 18.91 2.54 0.01
N ARG A 210 17.66 2.93 0.20
CA ARG A 210 17.22 3.80 1.29
C ARG A 210 16.00 3.18 1.93
N LEU A 211 16.16 1.98 2.50
CA LEU A 211 15.09 1.33 3.22
C LEU A 211 14.67 2.21 4.40
N HIS A 212 13.49 2.81 4.29
CA HIS A 212 12.89 3.59 5.35
C HIS A 212 11.63 2.88 5.85
N PRO A 213 11.45 2.71 7.16
CA PRO A 213 10.40 1.83 7.66
C PRO A 213 8.97 2.29 7.33
N SER A 214 8.76 3.60 7.11
CA SER A 214 7.48 4.14 6.66
C SER A 214 7.11 3.72 5.23
N ASP A 215 8.11 3.54 4.35
CA ASP A 215 7.87 3.37 2.92
C ASP A 215 7.23 2.00 2.67
N THR A 216 7.73 0.95 3.32
CA THR A 216 7.10 -0.38 3.25
C THR A 216 5.69 -0.38 3.82
N VAL A 217 5.45 0.36 4.93
CA VAL A 217 4.11 0.45 5.54
C VAL A 217 3.12 1.14 4.61
N HIS A 218 3.53 2.25 3.99
CA HIS A 218 2.75 3.01 3.01
C HIS A 218 2.38 2.14 1.80
N GLU A 219 3.39 1.51 1.21
CA GLU A 219 3.26 0.57 0.11
C GLU A 219 2.28 -0.59 0.44
N VAL A 220 2.45 -1.24 1.59
CA VAL A 220 1.53 -2.31 2.02
C VAL A 220 0.11 -1.78 2.26
N GLY A 221 -0.05 -0.52 2.66
CA GLY A 221 -1.33 0.17 2.68
C GLY A 221 -2.01 0.18 1.32
N HIS A 222 -1.29 0.50 0.25
CA HIS A 222 -1.82 0.41 -1.12
C HIS A 222 -2.16 -1.01 -1.54
N TRP A 223 -1.37 -2.02 -1.16
CA TRP A 223 -1.69 -3.44 -1.39
C TRP A 223 -2.97 -3.88 -0.65
N LEU A 224 -3.27 -3.23 0.48
CA LEU A 224 -4.53 -3.37 1.22
C LEU A 224 -5.65 -2.42 0.74
N GLY A 225 -5.43 -1.70 -0.36
CA GLY A 225 -6.45 -0.88 -1.02
C GLY A 225 -6.63 0.51 -0.44
N LEU A 226 -5.71 0.97 0.40
CA LEU A 226 -5.71 2.35 0.87
C LEU A 226 -5.25 3.27 -0.27
N GLN A 227 -5.99 4.35 -0.49
CA GLN A 227 -5.62 5.43 -1.39
C GLN A 227 -4.83 6.51 -0.64
N HIS A 228 -4.16 7.40 -1.38
CA HIS A 228 -3.56 8.55 -0.73
C HIS A 228 -4.62 9.48 -0.15
N THR A 229 -4.27 10.19 0.91
CA THR A 229 -5.21 11.07 1.60
C THR A 229 -5.59 12.30 0.77
N PHE A 230 -4.66 12.79 -0.05
CA PHE A 230 -4.85 13.94 -0.93
C PHE A 230 -5.63 13.63 -2.22
N ASP A 231 -5.84 12.36 -2.58
CA ASP A 231 -6.62 11.96 -3.77
C ASP A 231 -8.11 12.33 -3.62
N THR A 232 -8.57 12.56 -2.38
CA THR A 232 -9.96 12.96 -2.09
C THR A 232 -10.20 14.45 -2.19
N GLY A 233 -9.15 15.26 -2.31
CA GLY A 233 -9.24 16.72 -2.32
C GLY A 233 -9.91 17.28 -1.07
N CYS A 234 -10.52 18.46 -1.22
CA CYS A 234 -11.20 19.14 -0.11
C CYS A 234 -12.55 18.51 0.30
N ALA A 235 -12.98 17.43 -0.36
CA ALA A 235 -14.14 16.68 0.08
C ALA A 235 -13.80 15.73 1.24
N GLY A 236 -12.56 15.23 1.30
CA GLY A 236 -12.20 14.13 2.19
C GLY A 236 -12.97 12.84 1.86
N ASP A 237 -12.87 11.85 2.75
CA ASP A 237 -13.70 10.66 2.73
C ASP A 237 -14.02 10.19 4.16
N PRO A 238 -15.16 10.60 4.74
CA PRO A 238 -15.56 10.20 6.07
C PRO A 238 -15.80 8.69 6.22
N VAL A 239 -16.15 7.99 5.14
CA VAL A 239 -16.33 6.53 5.17
C VAL A 239 -14.98 5.86 5.37
N LEU A 240 -13.94 6.36 4.70
CA LEU A 240 -12.58 5.84 4.80
C LEU A 240 -11.74 6.52 5.91
N GLY A 241 -12.31 7.49 6.63
CA GLY A 241 -11.62 8.22 7.70
C GLY A 241 -10.54 9.19 7.20
N ILE A 242 -10.67 9.70 5.97
CA ILE A 242 -9.75 10.65 5.35
C ILE A 242 -10.30 12.07 5.54
N HIS A 243 -9.52 12.96 6.14
CA HIS A 243 -9.88 14.37 6.27
C HIS A 243 -9.67 15.12 4.94
N PRO A 244 -10.33 16.26 4.71
CA PRO A 244 -10.08 17.10 3.54
C PRO A 244 -8.58 17.44 3.39
N GLN A 245 -8.02 17.19 2.20
CA GLN A 245 -6.63 17.50 1.88
C GLN A 245 -6.46 17.60 0.36
N MET A 246 -5.87 18.69 -0.13
CA MET A 246 -5.69 18.92 -1.57
C MET A 246 -4.27 18.68 -2.07
N LYS A 247 -3.28 18.56 -1.17
CA LYS A 247 -1.88 18.30 -1.52
C LYS A 247 -1.20 17.45 -0.46
N ILE A 248 -0.18 16.70 -0.89
CA ILE A 248 0.77 16.02 -0.02
C ILE A 248 1.33 16.96 1.06
N THR A 249 1.49 16.41 2.25
CA THR A 249 2.38 17.01 3.26
C THR A 249 3.80 16.56 2.94
N TRP A 250 4.79 17.45 2.98
CA TRP A 250 6.20 17.05 2.85
C TRP A 250 6.88 17.12 4.22
N ARG A 251 7.43 16.00 4.69
CA ARG A 251 8.36 15.93 5.82
C ARG A 251 7.86 16.60 7.11
N CYS A 252 7.25 15.83 7.98
CA CYS A 252 7.05 16.16 9.39
C CYS A 252 8.40 16.24 10.11
N GLU A 253 8.99 17.44 10.17
CA GLU A 253 10.02 17.73 11.17
C GLU A 253 9.37 17.77 12.56
N GLN A 254 10.06 17.24 13.56
CA GLN A 254 9.75 17.21 15.01
C GLN A 254 9.60 18.61 15.66
N SER A 255 9.27 19.63 14.89
CA SER A 255 9.12 21.02 15.29
C SER A 255 7.65 21.32 15.58
N LYS A 256 7.29 21.40 16.86
CA LYS A 256 6.00 21.97 17.32
C LYS A 256 5.76 23.40 16.82
N GLN A 257 6.78 24.07 16.27
CA GLN A 257 6.74 25.46 15.82
C GLN A 257 6.61 25.64 14.30
N LYS A 258 7.03 24.67 13.45
CA LYS A 258 6.87 24.76 11.98
C LYS A 258 5.47 24.36 11.49
N ILE A 259 4.62 23.85 12.38
CA ILE A 259 3.23 23.42 12.08
C ILE A 259 2.29 24.63 11.84
N GLN A 260 2.72 25.87 12.03
CA GLN A 260 1.79 27.00 12.07
C GLN A 260 1.36 27.61 10.74
N GLN A 261 1.93 27.30 9.57
CA GLN A 261 1.58 28.10 8.37
C GLN A 261 1.31 27.39 7.04
N THR A 262 1.37 26.05 6.93
CA THR A 262 1.06 25.37 5.65
C THR A 262 -0.05 24.31 5.76
N GLY A 263 -0.17 23.60 6.88
CA GLY A 263 -1.16 22.53 7.07
C GLY A 263 -2.61 22.98 6.88
N LYS A 264 -3.01 24.16 7.39
CA LYS A 264 -4.41 24.61 7.24
C LYS A 264 -4.83 24.92 5.80
N VAL A 265 -3.95 25.33 4.90
CA VAL A 265 -4.35 25.65 3.52
C VAL A 265 -4.37 24.40 2.66
N ASP A 266 -3.36 23.54 2.81
CA ASP A 266 -3.26 22.29 2.07
C ASP A 266 -4.21 21.21 2.61
N ASP A 267 -4.68 21.31 3.87
CA ASP A 267 -5.79 20.55 4.47
C ASP A 267 -7.17 21.25 4.27
N CYS A 268 -7.28 22.19 3.32
CA CYS A 268 -8.57 22.83 2.97
C CYS A 268 -9.29 23.54 4.13
N GLY A 269 -8.55 24.01 5.14
CA GLY A 269 -9.08 24.63 6.35
C GLY A 269 -9.62 23.64 7.37
N ALA A 270 -9.38 22.34 7.21
CA ALA A 270 -9.86 21.30 8.11
C ALA A 270 -9.32 21.50 9.53
N SER A 271 -10.13 21.12 10.51
CA SER A 271 -9.75 21.12 11.93
C SER A 271 -8.82 19.96 12.29
N GLN A 272 -8.75 18.93 11.44
CA GLN A 272 -7.95 17.72 11.60
C GLN A 272 -7.12 17.51 10.33
N SER A 273 -5.88 17.06 10.50
CA SER A 273 -4.91 16.88 9.42
C SER A 273 -4.61 15.40 9.20
N ASN A 274 -4.33 15.04 7.95
CA ASN A 274 -3.89 13.70 7.57
C ASN A 274 -2.37 13.51 7.66
N MET A 275 -1.60 14.49 8.16
CA MET A 275 -0.12 14.43 8.21
C MET A 275 0.48 13.28 9.05
N TYR A 276 -0.35 12.51 9.74
CA TYR A 276 0.05 11.31 10.48
C TYR A 276 -0.66 10.07 9.93
N ASN A 277 -1.26 10.16 8.75
CA ASN A 277 -1.80 9.02 8.05
C ASN A 277 -0.65 8.34 7.29
N ILE A 278 -0.58 7.02 7.37
CA ILE A 278 0.45 6.25 6.64
C ILE A 278 0.36 6.44 5.13
N MET A 279 -0.76 6.97 4.60
CA MET A 279 -1.00 7.23 3.19
C MET A 279 -0.76 8.69 2.76
N ASP A 280 -0.22 9.54 3.63
CA ASP A 280 0.35 10.84 3.25
C ASP A 280 1.87 10.68 2.98
N TYR A 281 2.49 11.68 2.35
CA TYR A 281 3.95 11.78 2.17
C TYR A 281 4.61 12.63 3.25
N SER A 282 3.82 12.94 4.30
CA SER A 282 4.23 13.64 5.50
C SER A 282 5.43 12.99 6.09
#